data_AF-U5IN13-F1
#
_entry.id   AF-U5IN13-F1
#
_cell.length_a   1.000
_cell.length_b   1.000
_cell.length_c   1.000
_cell.angle_alpha   90.00
_cell.angle_beta   90.00
_cell.angle_gamma   90.00
#
_symmetry.space_group_name_H-M   'P 1'
#
loop_
_entity.id
_entity.type
_entity.pdbx_description
1 polymer ?
#
loop_
_entity_poly.entity_id
_entity_poly.type
_entity_poly.pdbx_seq_one_letter_code
_entity_poly.pdbx_strand_id
1 'polypeptide(L)'
;RFINRGLTEELYKFPKIEDTDHEIEFQLFLERYQLVEPLIKERNAVYESLTYSSELYVSAGLIWKTSRDMQEQTILVGNIPIMNSLGTSIVNGIYRIVINQILQSPGIYYRSELDHNGISVYTGTIISDWGGRSELEIDRKARIWARVSRKQKISILVLSSAMGSNLREILDNVYYPEIFLSFLNDKERKKIGSKENAILEFYQQFACVGGDPVFSESLCKELQKKFFQQRCELGRIGRRNMNRRLNLDIPPNNTFLLPRDILAAADHLIGLKFGMGTLDDMNHLKNKRIRSVADLLQDQFGLSLVRLENVVRGTICGAIRHKLIPTPQNLVTSTPLTTTYESFFGLHPLSQVLDRTNPLTQIVHGRKLSYLGPGGLTGRTASFRIRDIHPSHYGRICPIDTSEGINVGLIGSLAIHARMGY
;
A
#
# COMPACT_ATOMS: atom_id res chain seq x y z
N ARG A 1 -13.07 13.78 3.53
CA ARG A 1 -12.92 12.30 3.49
C ARG A 1 -11.93 11.78 4.53
N PHE A 2 -10.69 12.27 4.54
CA PHE A 2 -9.69 11.86 5.54
C PHE A 2 -10.16 12.12 6.99
N ILE A 3 -10.50 13.38 7.32
CA ILE A 3 -10.95 13.76 8.67
C ILE A 3 -12.21 12.99 9.13
N ASN A 4 -13.21 12.88 8.26
CA ASN A 4 -14.52 12.31 8.65
C ASN A 4 -14.59 10.79 8.64
N ARG A 5 -13.63 10.10 8.00
CA ARG A 5 -13.70 8.64 7.79
C ARG A 5 -12.34 7.97 7.88
N GLY A 6 -11.35 8.51 7.17
CA GLY A 6 -10.00 7.93 7.12
C GLY A 6 -9.31 7.87 8.49
N LEU A 7 -9.45 8.92 9.31
CA LEU A 7 -8.94 8.92 10.69
C LEU A 7 -9.50 7.76 11.50
N THR A 8 -10.82 7.60 11.48
CA THR A 8 -11.50 6.53 12.19
C THR A 8 -11.07 5.15 11.67
N GLU A 9 -11.01 4.97 10.34
CA GLU A 9 -10.56 3.72 9.71
C GLU A 9 -9.15 3.31 10.12
N GLU A 10 -8.20 4.25 10.20
CA GLU A 10 -6.82 3.94 10.62
C GLU A 10 -6.70 3.75 12.13
N LEU A 11 -7.43 4.53 12.94
CA LEU A 11 -7.46 4.35 14.39
C LEU A 11 -8.03 2.96 14.76
N TYR A 12 -9.05 2.46 14.06
CA TYR A 12 -9.58 1.09 14.24
C TYR A 12 -8.56 -0.02 13.96
N LYS A 13 -7.52 0.25 13.17
CA LYS A 13 -6.43 -0.71 12.90
C LYS A 13 -5.37 -0.70 14.00
N PHE A 14 -5.38 0.27 14.91
CA PHE A 14 -4.39 0.36 15.97
C PHE A 14 -4.56 -0.84 16.92
N PRO A 15 -3.52 -1.66 17.12
CA PRO A 15 -3.65 -2.87 17.92
C PRO A 15 -3.72 -2.55 19.41
N LYS A 16 -4.29 -3.48 20.17
CA LYS A 16 -4.07 -3.54 21.62
C LYS A 16 -2.62 -3.92 21.87
N ILE A 17 -1.94 -3.18 22.73
CA ILE A 17 -0.52 -3.38 23.03
C ILE A 17 -0.43 -4.03 24.40
N GLU A 18 0.09 -5.24 24.43
CA GLU A 18 0.35 -5.97 25.67
C GLU A 18 1.85 -5.96 25.96
N ASP A 19 2.18 -6.00 27.25
CA ASP A 19 3.55 -6.25 27.70
C ASP A 19 3.98 -7.72 27.46
N THR A 20 5.29 -7.98 27.51
CA THR A 20 5.90 -9.31 27.48
C THR A 20 5.34 -10.27 28.52
N ASP A 21 5.01 -9.78 29.72
CA ASP A 21 4.47 -10.62 30.80
C ASP A 21 2.93 -10.68 30.78
N HIS A 22 2.29 -10.06 29.78
CA HIS A 22 0.84 -9.96 29.60
C HIS A 22 0.08 -9.35 30.81
N GLU A 23 0.76 -8.65 31.72
CA GLU A 23 0.14 -8.05 32.91
C GLU A 23 -0.57 -6.72 32.60
N ILE A 24 -0.04 -5.96 31.64
CA ILE A 24 -0.52 -4.63 31.28
C ILE A 24 -0.99 -4.63 29.82
N GLU A 25 -2.17 -4.07 29.58
CA GLU A 25 -2.75 -3.84 28.26
C GLU A 25 -3.00 -2.35 28.04
N PHE A 26 -2.45 -1.80 26.96
CA PHE A 26 -2.74 -0.46 26.47
C PHE A 26 -3.67 -0.52 25.27
N GLN A 27 -4.71 0.31 25.27
CA GLN A 27 -5.63 0.43 24.14
C GLN A 27 -6.08 1.88 23.93
N LEU A 28 -6.35 2.23 22.67
CA LEU A 28 -7.01 3.48 22.32
C LEU A 28 -8.52 3.24 22.23
N PHE A 29 -9.31 4.13 22.86
CA PHE A 29 -10.76 4.14 22.81
C PHE A 29 -11.24 5.05 21.68
N LEU A 30 -11.63 4.40 20.59
CA LEU A 30 -11.77 4.99 19.25
C LEU A 30 -13.07 5.79 19.08
N GLU A 31 -14.08 5.51 19.90
CA GLU A 31 -15.38 6.17 19.90
C GLU A 31 -15.31 7.64 20.36
N ARG A 32 -14.17 8.08 20.91
CA ARG A 32 -13.99 9.37 21.59
C ARG A 32 -12.75 10.13 21.13
N TYR A 33 -12.50 10.22 19.82
CA TYR A 33 -11.48 11.17 19.34
C TYR A 33 -12.07 12.58 19.18
N GLN A 34 -11.25 13.59 19.45
CA GLN A 34 -11.60 15.00 19.32
C GLN A 34 -10.53 15.71 18.50
N LEU A 35 -10.96 16.47 17.50
CA LEU A 35 -10.11 17.40 16.77
C LEU A 35 -10.42 18.80 17.24
N VAL A 36 -9.43 19.45 17.85
CA VAL A 36 -9.58 20.82 18.36
C VAL A 36 -9.36 21.80 17.23
N GLU A 37 -10.19 22.84 17.16
CA GLU A 37 -9.98 23.91 16.20
C GLU A 37 -8.59 24.54 16.37
N PRO A 38 -7.91 24.92 15.28
CA PRO A 38 -6.58 25.51 15.38
C PRO A 38 -6.58 26.75 16.29
N LEU A 39 -5.62 26.78 17.22
CA LEU A 39 -5.47 27.86 18.19
C LEU A 39 -5.12 29.20 17.54
N ILE A 40 -4.47 29.14 16.37
CA ILE A 40 -4.05 30.32 15.60
C ILE A 40 -4.86 30.44 14.32
N LYS A 41 -5.11 31.68 13.88
CA LYS A 41 -5.73 31.94 12.57
C LYS A 41 -4.71 31.74 11.45
N GLU A 42 -5.19 31.41 10.24
CA GLU A 42 -4.35 31.22 9.04
C GLU A 42 -3.34 32.36 8.81
N ARG A 43 -3.78 33.62 8.96
CA ARG A 43 -2.89 34.79 8.80
C ARG A 43 -1.74 34.78 9.80
N ASN A 44 -2.02 34.49 11.07
CA ASN A 44 -1.00 34.48 12.11
C ASN A 44 -0.02 33.33 11.89
N ALA A 45 -0.49 32.16 11.43
CA ALA A 45 0.38 31.05 11.06
C ALA A 45 1.41 31.46 9.99
N VAL A 46 1.01 32.30 9.02
CA VAL A 46 1.92 32.85 8.00
C VAL A 46 2.91 33.84 8.61
N TYR A 47 2.42 34.83 9.37
CA TYR A 47 3.29 35.87 9.96
C TYR A 47 4.31 35.31 10.95
N GLU A 48 3.91 34.34 11.76
CA GLU A 48 4.74 33.72 12.80
C GLU A 48 5.54 32.51 12.28
N SER A 49 5.44 32.20 10.98
CA SER A 49 6.09 31.03 10.37
C SER A 49 5.73 29.69 11.04
N LEU A 50 4.50 29.57 11.50
CA LEU A 50 3.95 28.37 12.15
C LEU A 50 3.14 27.51 11.18
N THR A 51 2.84 26.29 11.61
CA THR A 51 1.97 25.36 10.87
C THR A 51 0.52 25.48 11.34
N TYR A 52 -0.39 25.74 10.40
CA TYR A 52 -1.83 25.78 10.69
C TYR A 52 -2.35 24.35 10.83
N SER A 53 -2.56 23.91 12.06
CA SER A 53 -2.87 22.52 12.40
C SER A 53 -3.93 22.42 13.49
N SER A 54 -4.62 21.28 13.51
CA SER A 54 -5.60 20.88 14.50
C SER A 54 -5.00 19.82 15.40
N GLU A 55 -5.20 19.95 16.71
CA GLU A 55 -4.74 18.98 17.70
C GLU A 55 -5.70 17.78 17.74
N LEU A 56 -5.15 16.57 17.63
CA LEU A 56 -5.90 15.31 17.72
C LEU A 56 -5.76 14.73 19.12
N TYR A 57 -6.88 14.70 19.85
CA TYR A 57 -7.01 14.02 21.13
C TYR A 57 -7.74 12.68 20.96
N VAL A 58 -7.29 11.66 21.68
CA VAL A 58 -7.92 10.33 21.71
C VAL A 58 -7.96 9.86 23.16
N SER A 59 -9.06 9.25 23.58
CA SER A 59 -9.11 8.57 24.88
C SER A 59 -8.27 7.29 24.84
N ALA A 60 -7.39 7.11 25.82
CA ALA A 60 -6.53 5.94 25.94
C ALA A 60 -6.65 5.31 27.32
N GLY A 61 -6.62 3.98 27.35
CA GLY A 61 -6.74 3.17 28.55
C GLY A 61 -5.50 2.36 28.80
N LEU A 62 -5.10 2.30 30.07
CA LEU A 62 -4.17 1.31 30.58
C LEU A 62 -4.93 0.38 31.52
N ILE A 63 -4.88 -0.93 31.24
CA ILE A 63 -5.58 -1.97 32.00
C ILE A 63 -4.54 -2.88 32.65
N TRP A 64 -4.63 -3.05 33.97
CA TRP A 64 -3.86 -4.05 34.70
C TRP A 64 -4.68 -5.33 34.82
N LYS A 65 -4.26 -6.39 34.14
CA LYS A 65 -5.01 -7.66 34.11
C LYS A 65 -5.05 -8.36 35.46
N THR A 66 -4.05 -8.13 36.31
CA THR A 66 -3.93 -8.72 37.65
C THR A 66 -4.94 -8.14 38.65
N SER A 67 -5.17 -6.82 38.64
CA SER A 67 -6.12 -6.15 39.55
C SER A 67 -7.48 -5.85 38.91
N ARG A 68 -7.60 -5.96 37.58
CA ARG A 68 -8.74 -5.45 36.76
C ARG A 68 -8.96 -3.94 36.88
N ASP A 69 -7.98 -3.20 37.36
CA ASP A 69 -8.06 -1.74 37.37
C ASP A 69 -7.79 -1.18 35.97
N MET A 70 -8.47 -0.06 35.67
CA MET A 70 -8.32 0.64 34.41
C MET A 70 -8.12 2.13 34.67
N GLN A 71 -7.11 2.71 34.04
CA GLN A 71 -6.89 4.14 34.00
C GLN A 71 -7.15 4.65 32.58
N GLU A 72 -8.22 5.44 32.42
CA GLU A 72 -8.57 6.11 31.16
C GLU A 72 -8.19 7.59 31.23
N GLN A 73 -7.53 8.10 30.18
CA GLN A 73 -7.18 9.51 30.03
C GLN A 73 -7.34 9.96 28.58
N THR A 74 -7.74 11.21 28.37
CA THR A 74 -7.73 11.82 27.03
C THR A 74 -6.36 12.41 26.77
N ILE A 75 -5.69 11.94 25.71
CA ILE A 75 -4.30 12.23 25.42
C ILE A 75 -4.13 12.88 24.05
N LEU A 76 -3.16 13.78 23.92
CA LEU A 76 -2.78 14.39 22.65
C LEU A 76 -1.95 13.39 21.83
N VAL A 77 -2.50 12.94 20.71
CA VAL A 77 -1.81 12.04 19.77
C VAL A 77 -0.92 12.82 18.80
N GLY A 78 -1.27 14.08 18.51
CA GLY A 78 -0.42 15.02 17.79
C GLY A 78 -1.19 16.01 16.90
N ASN A 79 -0.45 16.72 16.05
CA ASN A 79 -0.99 17.82 15.26
C ASN A 79 -1.18 17.44 13.79
N ILE A 80 -2.37 17.64 13.27
CA ILE A 80 -2.72 17.38 11.86
C ILE A 80 -2.81 18.72 11.13
N PRO A 81 -1.94 19.00 10.14
CA PRO A 81 -2.09 20.18 9.29
C PRO A 81 -3.44 20.15 8.57
N ILE A 82 -4.22 21.21 8.73
CA ILE A 82 -5.55 21.29 8.11
C ILE A 82 -5.53 22.14 6.84
N MET A 83 -6.53 21.90 6.00
CA MET A 83 -6.69 22.57 4.72
C MET A 83 -7.63 23.76 4.88
N ASN A 84 -7.26 24.90 4.31
CA ASN A 84 -8.14 26.05 4.24
C ASN A 84 -9.20 25.92 3.13
N SER A 85 -10.08 26.91 3.03
CA SER A 85 -11.15 26.96 2.04
C SER A 85 -10.68 26.94 0.58
N LEU A 86 -9.42 27.31 0.32
CA LEU A 86 -8.81 27.30 -1.02
C LEU A 86 -8.20 25.95 -1.40
N GLY A 87 -8.22 24.96 -0.51
CA GLY A 87 -7.63 23.65 -0.78
C GLY A 87 -6.12 23.59 -0.50
N THR A 88 -5.60 24.52 0.30
CA THR A 88 -4.16 24.63 0.60
C THR A 88 -3.89 24.42 2.09
N SER A 89 -2.68 23.99 2.43
CA SER A 89 -2.24 23.79 3.81
C SER A 89 -1.10 24.76 4.13
N ILE A 90 -1.07 25.32 5.33
CA ILE A 90 -0.01 26.25 5.76
C ILE A 90 0.95 25.48 6.65
N VAL A 91 2.19 25.30 6.20
CA VAL A 91 3.23 24.57 6.93
C VAL A 91 4.46 25.47 7.01
N ASN A 92 4.89 25.76 8.24
CA ASN A 92 5.97 26.70 8.55
C ASN A 92 5.79 28.06 7.84
N GLY A 93 4.57 28.61 7.91
CA GLY A 93 4.17 29.86 7.26
C GLY A 93 4.05 29.84 5.73
N ILE A 94 4.29 28.69 5.08
CA ILE A 94 4.28 28.57 3.62
C ILE A 94 3.00 27.87 3.17
N TYR A 95 2.31 28.47 2.21
CA TYR A 95 1.18 27.83 1.51
C TYR A 95 1.70 26.67 0.66
N ARG A 96 1.18 25.48 0.95
CA ARG A 96 1.47 24.25 0.23
C ARG A 96 0.19 23.66 -0.34
N ILE A 97 0.35 22.93 -1.43
CA ILE A 97 -0.71 22.20 -2.08
C ILE A 97 -0.25 20.77 -2.37
N VAL A 98 -1.11 19.81 -2.06
CA VAL A 98 -0.85 18.40 -2.30
C VAL A 98 -1.54 18.01 -3.60
N ILE A 99 -0.76 17.77 -4.65
CA ILE A 99 -1.31 17.38 -5.95
C ILE A 99 -1.77 15.92 -5.94
N ASN A 100 -2.80 15.62 -6.72
CA ASN A 100 -3.33 14.27 -6.82
C ASN A 100 -2.34 13.36 -7.56
N GLN A 101 -2.20 12.11 -7.12
CA GLN A 101 -1.36 11.11 -7.77
C GLN A 101 -2.20 10.19 -8.65
N ILE A 102 -1.70 9.80 -9.81
CA ILE A 102 -2.29 8.74 -10.63
C ILE A 102 -1.37 7.52 -10.66
N LEU A 103 -1.91 6.39 -10.20
CA LEU A 103 -1.19 5.13 -10.07
C LEU A 103 -1.91 4.03 -10.84
N GLN A 104 -1.22 2.91 -11.06
CA GLN A 104 -1.89 1.69 -11.52
C GLN A 104 -2.87 1.21 -10.43
N SER A 105 -4.08 0.83 -10.82
CA SER A 105 -5.05 0.23 -9.90
C SER A 105 -4.57 -1.15 -9.46
N PRO A 106 -4.82 -1.56 -8.21
CA PRO A 106 -4.54 -2.93 -7.77
C PRO A 106 -5.36 -3.95 -8.57
N GLY A 107 -4.81 -5.14 -8.76
CA GLY A 107 -5.38 -6.18 -9.61
C GLY A 107 -4.31 -6.92 -10.40
N ILE A 108 -4.73 -7.61 -11.46
CA ILE A 108 -3.83 -8.36 -12.36
C ILE A 108 -3.94 -7.84 -13.79
N TYR A 109 -2.79 -7.75 -14.46
CA TYR A 109 -2.66 -7.26 -15.83
C TYR A 109 -1.78 -8.18 -16.65
N TYR A 110 -2.23 -8.53 -17.85
CA TYR A 110 -1.48 -9.39 -18.75
C TYR A 110 -0.89 -8.63 -19.92
N ARG A 111 0.38 -8.87 -20.19
CA ARG A 111 1.10 -8.30 -21.33
C ARG A 111 1.89 -9.36 -22.08
N SER A 112 2.18 -9.07 -23.34
CA SER A 112 3.11 -9.85 -24.17
C SER A 112 4.22 -8.94 -24.65
N GLU A 113 5.46 -9.39 -24.51
CA GLU A 113 6.65 -8.73 -25.05
C GLU A 113 7.46 -9.72 -25.88
N LEU A 114 8.15 -9.23 -26.90
CA LEU A 114 9.05 -10.07 -27.67
C LEU A 114 10.40 -10.12 -26.96
N ASP A 115 10.89 -11.33 -26.70
CA ASP A 115 12.27 -11.56 -26.25
C ASP A 115 13.27 -11.16 -27.35
N HIS A 116 14.55 -11.09 -27.03
CA HIS A 116 15.64 -10.84 -27.99
C HIS A 116 15.63 -11.80 -29.18
N ASN A 117 15.07 -12.99 -29.00
CA ASN A 117 14.93 -14.02 -30.03
C ASN A 117 13.62 -13.91 -30.85
N GLY A 118 12.82 -12.86 -30.65
CA GLY A 118 11.53 -12.66 -31.33
C GLY A 118 10.39 -13.55 -30.81
N ILE A 119 10.60 -14.26 -29.69
CA ILE A 119 9.58 -15.14 -29.08
C ILE A 119 8.71 -14.31 -28.13
N SER A 120 7.39 -14.44 -28.24
CA SER A 120 6.44 -13.81 -27.32
C SER A 120 6.56 -14.40 -25.91
N VAL A 121 6.92 -13.54 -24.95
CA VAL A 121 6.91 -13.80 -23.52
C VAL A 121 5.66 -13.16 -22.93
N TYR A 122 4.82 -14.01 -22.33
CA TYR A 122 3.61 -13.58 -21.65
C TYR A 122 3.91 -13.38 -20.17
N THR A 123 3.48 -12.24 -19.62
CA THR A 123 3.65 -11.89 -18.21
C THR A 123 2.33 -11.44 -17.62
N GLY A 124 1.97 -11.99 -16.46
CA GLY A 124 0.85 -11.55 -15.64
C GLY A 124 1.34 -10.77 -14.42
N THR A 125 1.15 -9.46 -14.37
CA THR A 125 1.59 -8.62 -13.25
C THR A 125 0.46 -8.42 -12.25
N ILE A 126 0.61 -8.96 -11.04
CA ILE A 126 -0.25 -8.70 -9.88
C ILE A 126 0.27 -7.45 -9.16
N ILE A 127 -0.63 -6.52 -8.86
CA ILE A 127 -0.34 -5.25 -8.18
C ILE A 127 -1.19 -5.16 -6.91
N SER A 128 -0.51 -4.96 -5.78
CA SER A 128 -1.12 -4.80 -4.47
C SER A 128 -1.65 -3.37 -4.25
N ASP A 129 -2.44 -3.19 -3.19
CA ASP A 129 -2.96 -1.88 -2.77
C ASP A 129 -1.84 -0.92 -2.35
N TRP A 130 -0.72 -1.46 -1.84
CA TRP A 130 0.49 -0.70 -1.52
C TRP A 130 1.40 -0.45 -2.74
N GLY A 131 1.04 -0.97 -3.92
CA GLY A 131 1.82 -0.83 -5.15
C GLY A 131 2.98 -1.83 -5.29
N GLY A 132 3.07 -2.82 -4.41
CA GLY A 132 3.94 -3.99 -4.57
C GLY A 132 3.55 -4.80 -5.80
N ARG A 133 4.54 -5.30 -6.54
CA ARG A 133 4.33 -6.02 -7.81
C ARG A 133 4.86 -7.45 -7.72
N SER A 134 4.08 -8.40 -8.24
CA SER A 134 4.51 -9.79 -8.42
C SER A 134 4.23 -10.18 -9.86
N GLU A 135 5.25 -10.58 -10.60
CA GLU A 135 5.15 -10.93 -12.02
C GLU A 135 5.10 -12.45 -12.18
N LEU A 136 4.02 -12.96 -12.75
CA LEU A 136 3.90 -14.34 -13.20
C LEU A 136 4.48 -14.46 -14.61
N GLU A 137 5.39 -15.40 -14.81
CA GLU A 137 6.07 -15.62 -16.08
C GLU A 137 6.15 -17.10 -16.42
N ILE A 138 6.05 -17.41 -17.71
CA ILE A 138 6.29 -18.75 -18.26
C ILE A 138 7.69 -18.79 -18.86
N ASP A 139 8.57 -19.62 -18.31
CA ASP A 139 9.92 -19.86 -18.82
C ASP A 139 9.89 -20.67 -20.13
N ARG A 140 11.01 -20.73 -20.85
CA ARG A 140 11.18 -21.49 -22.10
C ARG A 140 10.88 -22.98 -21.93
N LYS A 141 11.16 -23.54 -20.75
CA LYS A 141 10.79 -24.91 -20.36
C LYS A 141 9.34 -25.07 -19.90
N ALA A 142 8.47 -24.11 -20.27
CA ALA A 142 7.07 -24.01 -19.86
C ALA A 142 6.80 -23.85 -18.35
N ARG A 143 7.83 -23.71 -17.50
CA ARG A 143 7.71 -23.54 -16.04
C ARG A 143 7.15 -22.18 -15.65
N ILE A 144 6.23 -22.16 -14.69
CA ILE A 144 5.62 -20.93 -14.19
C ILE A 144 6.33 -20.44 -12.93
N TRP A 145 6.76 -19.19 -12.98
CA TRP A 145 7.48 -18.52 -11.90
C TRP A 145 6.73 -17.28 -11.46
N ALA A 146 6.67 -17.05 -10.15
CA ALA A 146 6.35 -15.77 -9.55
C ALA A 146 7.66 -15.02 -9.27
N ARG A 147 7.96 -13.99 -10.07
CA ARG A 147 9.04 -13.06 -9.81
C ARG A 147 8.57 -12.01 -8.80
N VAL A 148 9.26 -11.97 -7.67
CA VAL A 148 8.96 -11.06 -6.55
C VAL A 148 9.92 -9.87 -6.54
N SER A 149 11.15 -10.06 -6.99
CA SER A 149 12.13 -8.98 -7.12
C SER A 149 12.94 -9.17 -8.40
N ARG A 150 13.78 -8.20 -8.75
CA ARG A 150 14.66 -8.32 -9.93
C ARG A 150 15.55 -9.56 -9.93
N LYS A 151 15.83 -10.12 -8.75
CA LYS A 151 16.75 -11.27 -8.57
C LYS A 151 16.03 -12.57 -8.20
N GLN A 152 14.78 -12.52 -7.73
CA GLN A 152 14.12 -13.67 -7.11
C GLN A 152 12.94 -14.16 -7.93
N LYS A 153 13.02 -15.43 -8.34
CA LYS A 153 11.94 -16.19 -8.95
C LYS A 153 11.55 -17.33 -8.01
N ILE A 154 10.26 -17.43 -7.76
CA ILE A 154 9.68 -18.43 -6.87
C ILE A 154 8.79 -19.34 -7.70
N SER A 155 8.89 -20.65 -7.51
CA SER A 155 8.00 -21.58 -8.20
C SER A 155 6.55 -21.31 -7.78
N ILE A 156 5.62 -21.32 -8.74
CA ILE A 156 4.20 -21.10 -8.47
C ILE A 156 3.63 -22.14 -7.49
N LEU A 157 4.15 -23.37 -7.54
CA LEU A 157 3.78 -24.47 -6.65
C LEU A 157 4.25 -24.20 -5.22
N VAL A 158 5.48 -23.74 -5.06
CA VAL A 158 6.05 -23.38 -3.74
C VAL A 158 5.26 -22.22 -3.13
N LEU A 159 4.97 -21.19 -3.92
CA LEU A 159 4.17 -20.04 -3.46
C LEU A 159 2.76 -20.47 -3.02
N SER A 160 2.07 -21.26 -3.85
CA SER A 160 0.71 -21.74 -3.53
C SER A 160 0.71 -22.65 -2.30
N SER A 161 1.75 -23.47 -2.14
CA SER A 161 1.89 -24.37 -0.99
C SER A 161 2.22 -23.62 0.30
N ALA A 162 3.10 -22.61 0.23
CA ALA A 162 3.40 -21.74 1.36
C ALA A 162 2.18 -20.93 1.82
N MET A 163 1.24 -20.63 0.90
CA MET A 163 -0.04 -20.00 1.21
C MET A 163 -1.11 -20.98 1.74
N GLY A 164 -0.79 -22.27 1.81
CA GLY A 164 -1.58 -23.28 2.51
C GLY A 164 -2.28 -24.33 1.64
N SER A 165 -2.11 -24.30 0.31
CA SER A 165 -2.68 -25.35 -0.56
C SER A 165 -1.79 -26.59 -0.62
N ASN A 166 -2.38 -27.78 -0.57
CA ASN A 166 -1.62 -29.01 -0.84
C ASN A 166 -1.55 -29.31 -2.34
N LEU A 167 -0.66 -30.22 -2.75
CA LEU A 167 -0.49 -30.54 -4.17
C LEU A 167 -1.78 -31.04 -4.84
N ARG A 168 -2.59 -31.83 -4.13
CA ARG A 168 -3.85 -32.36 -4.66
C ARG A 168 -4.85 -31.24 -4.91
N GLU A 169 -5.04 -30.36 -3.93
CA GLU A 169 -5.87 -29.16 -4.05
C GLU A 169 -5.39 -28.26 -5.18
N ILE A 170 -4.08 -28.10 -5.37
CA ILE A 170 -3.56 -27.30 -6.50
C ILE A 170 -4.01 -27.92 -7.82
N LEU A 171 -3.84 -29.24 -7.99
CA LEU A 171 -4.17 -29.93 -9.23
C LEU A 171 -5.69 -29.98 -9.50
N ASP A 172 -6.51 -30.11 -8.46
CA ASP A 172 -7.97 -30.13 -8.57
C ASP A 172 -8.55 -28.74 -8.91
N ASN A 173 -7.80 -27.66 -8.65
CA ASN A 173 -8.25 -26.27 -8.85
C ASN A 173 -7.64 -25.57 -10.08
N VAL A 174 -6.86 -26.28 -10.91
CA VAL A 174 -6.26 -25.72 -12.14
C VAL A 174 -6.87 -26.35 -13.39
N TYR A 175 -6.99 -25.57 -14.46
CA TYR A 175 -7.47 -26.06 -15.75
C TYR A 175 -6.42 -26.88 -16.51
N TYR A 176 -5.13 -26.65 -16.26
CA TYR A 176 -4.03 -27.31 -16.97
C TYR A 176 -3.12 -28.13 -16.04
N PRO A 177 -3.62 -29.16 -15.33
CA PRO A 177 -2.85 -29.88 -14.31
C PRO A 177 -1.57 -30.53 -14.86
N GLU A 178 -1.56 -30.97 -16.12
CA GLU A 178 -0.37 -31.56 -16.77
C GLU A 178 0.80 -30.57 -16.85
N ILE A 179 0.50 -29.31 -17.12
CA ILE A 179 1.49 -28.23 -17.15
C ILE A 179 2.05 -28.05 -15.73
N PHE A 180 1.20 -27.99 -14.70
CA PHE A 180 1.63 -27.92 -13.30
C PHE A 180 2.46 -29.14 -12.85
N LEU A 181 2.11 -30.34 -13.32
CA LEU A 181 2.83 -31.59 -13.01
C LEU A 181 4.18 -31.69 -13.71
N SER A 182 4.29 -31.19 -14.95
CA SER A 182 5.55 -31.14 -15.69
C SER A 182 6.64 -30.34 -14.98
N PHE A 183 6.27 -29.55 -13.97
CA PHE A 183 7.16 -28.72 -13.18
C PHE A 183 7.85 -29.47 -12.04
N LEU A 184 7.35 -30.64 -11.64
CA LEU A 184 7.79 -31.33 -10.43
C LEU A 184 8.98 -32.26 -10.67
N ASN A 185 10.15 -31.91 -10.13
CA ASN A 185 11.21 -32.89 -9.91
C ASN A 185 10.94 -33.73 -8.65
N ASP A 186 11.50 -34.95 -8.54
CA ASP A 186 11.32 -35.81 -7.35
C ASP A 186 11.75 -35.16 -6.03
N LYS A 187 12.74 -34.25 -6.08
CA LYS A 187 13.16 -33.43 -4.93
C LYS A 187 12.11 -32.39 -4.53
N GLU A 188 11.42 -31.78 -5.49
CA GLU A 188 10.39 -30.76 -5.23
C GLU A 188 9.09 -31.41 -4.73
N ARG A 189 8.74 -32.61 -5.23
CA ARG A 189 7.62 -33.41 -4.71
C ARG A 189 7.73 -33.67 -3.21
N LYS A 190 8.94 -34.05 -2.74
CA LYS A 190 9.18 -34.30 -1.30
C LYS A 190 9.10 -33.02 -0.45
N LYS A 191 9.48 -31.87 -1.01
CA LYS A 191 9.47 -30.57 -0.31
C LYS A 191 8.08 -29.94 -0.22
N ILE A 192 7.23 -30.13 -1.22
CA ILE A 192 5.85 -29.61 -1.26
C ILE A 192 4.91 -30.42 -0.35
N GLY A 193 5.30 -31.62 0.09
CA GLY A 193 4.45 -32.51 0.89
C GLY A 193 4.07 -32.00 2.29
N SER A 194 4.83 -31.07 2.88
CA SER A 194 4.51 -30.46 4.18
C SER A 194 4.45 -28.92 4.07
N LYS A 195 3.46 -28.31 4.73
CA LYS A 195 3.25 -26.86 4.76
C LYS A 195 4.46 -26.11 5.31
N GLU A 196 5.08 -26.64 6.36
CA GLU A 196 6.26 -26.04 7.00
C GLU A 196 7.45 -26.03 6.03
N ASN A 197 7.68 -27.14 5.32
CA ASN A 197 8.74 -27.24 4.31
C ASN A 197 8.51 -26.28 3.15
N ALA A 198 7.25 -26.11 2.72
CA ALA A 198 6.91 -25.14 1.68
C ALA A 198 7.18 -23.69 2.11
N ILE A 199 6.88 -23.34 3.36
CA ILE A 199 7.17 -22.02 3.93
C ILE A 199 8.69 -21.79 4.01
N LEU A 200 9.46 -22.80 4.42
CA LEU A 200 10.92 -22.72 4.48
C LEU A 200 11.56 -22.55 3.10
N GLU A 201 11.13 -23.35 2.13
CA GLU A 201 11.60 -23.24 0.75
C GLU A 201 11.23 -21.87 0.15
N PHE A 202 10.01 -21.40 0.41
CA PHE A 202 9.59 -20.05 0.03
C PHE A 202 10.49 -18.98 0.65
N TYR A 203 10.79 -19.09 1.95
CA TYR A 203 11.67 -18.16 2.64
C TYR A 203 13.10 -18.18 2.08
N GLN A 204 13.68 -19.36 1.80
CA GLN A 204 15.00 -19.47 1.18
C GLN A 204 15.04 -18.76 -0.19
N GLN A 205 14.04 -19.00 -1.03
CA GLN A 205 13.94 -18.38 -2.36
C GLN A 205 13.68 -16.86 -2.28
N PHE A 206 12.88 -16.41 -1.31
CA PHE A 206 12.54 -15.00 -1.11
C PHE A 206 13.62 -14.19 -0.40
N ALA A 207 14.35 -14.75 0.57
CA ALA A 207 15.37 -14.05 1.33
C ALA A 207 16.78 -14.22 0.73
N CYS A 208 16.96 -15.15 -0.22
CA CYS A 208 18.27 -15.55 -0.75
C CYS A 208 19.27 -15.93 0.36
N VAL A 209 18.78 -16.50 1.45
CA VAL A 209 19.61 -16.92 2.58
C VAL A 209 20.23 -18.27 2.26
N GLY A 210 21.58 -18.35 2.32
CA GLY A 210 22.29 -19.62 2.28
C GLY A 210 22.21 -20.33 3.63
N GLY A 211 21.93 -21.62 3.64
CA GLY A 211 21.78 -22.46 4.83
C GLY A 211 20.43 -23.18 4.91
N ASP A 212 20.26 -23.97 5.97
CA ASP A 212 19.03 -24.72 6.27
C ASP A 212 18.24 -23.99 7.38
N PRO A 213 17.31 -23.09 7.03
CA PRO A 213 16.48 -22.40 8.02
C PRO A 213 15.56 -23.40 8.70
N VAL A 214 15.40 -23.22 10.01
CA VAL A 214 14.46 -23.98 10.83
C VAL A 214 13.15 -23.21 10.92
N PHE A 215 12.03 -23.92 10.83
CA PHE A 215 10.71 -23.32 10.93
C PHE A 215 10.56 -22.66 12.30
N SER A 216 10.14 -21.40 12.32
CA SER A 216 9.92 -20.64 13.55
C SER A 216 8.78 -19.64 13.35
N GLU A 217 8.11 -19.30 14.45
CA GLU A 217 7.02 -18.32 14.42
C GLU A 217 7.53 -16.91 14.05
N SER A 218 8.77 -16.58 14.42
CA SER A 218 9.42 -15.31 14.04
C SER A 218 9.62 -15.19 12.54
N LEU A 219 10.02 -16.29 11.87
CA LEU A 219 10.12 -16.35 10.40
C LEU A 219 8.75 -16.11 9.75
N CYS A 220 7.69 -16.71 10.29
CA CYS A 220 6.33 -16.48 9.79
C CYS A 220 5.92 -15.01 9.93
N LYS A 221 6.18 -14.38 11.08
CA LYS A 221 5.93 -12.94 11.31
C LYS A 221 6.74 -12.07 10.34
N GLU A 222 7.99 -12.44 10.07
CA GLU A 222 8.83 -11.75 9.10
C GLU A 222 8.26 -11.83 7.68
N LEU A 223 7.87 -13.02 7.22
CA LEU A 223 7.25 -13.22 5.91
C LEU A 223 5.93 -12.45 5.78
N GLN A 224 5.09 -12.49 6.83
CA GLN A 224 3.83 -11.76 6.89
C GLN A 224 4.06 -10.26 6.64
N LYS A 225 5.05 -9.68 7.32
CA LYS A 225 5.39 -8.25 7.22
C LYS A 225 6.09 -7.89 5.91
N LYS A 226 7.09 -8.68 5.48
CA LYS A 226 7.95 -8.35 4.32
C LYS A 226 7.31 -8.70 2.97
N PHE A 227 6.57 -9.80 2.90
CA PHE A 227 5.99 -10.28 1.65
C PHE A 227 4.49 -10.02 1.58
N PHE A 228 3.72 -10.59 2.52
CA PHE A 228 2.26 -10.64 2.39
C PHE A 228 1.61 -9.26 2.51
N GLN A 229 2.00 -8.44 3.49
CA GLN A 229 1.44 -7.09 3.63
C GLN A 229 1.77 -6.21 2.41
N GLN A 230 3.01 -6.24 1.93
CA GLN A 230 3.42 -5.36 0.83
C GLN A 230 2.90 -5.81 -0.55
N ARG A 231 2.75 -7.13 -0.78
CA ARG A 231 2.54 -7.68 -2.13
C ARG A 231 1.26 -8.47 -2.31
N CYS A 232 0.64 -8.93 -1.22
CA CYS A 232 -0.58 -9.73 -1.27
C CYS A 232 -1.81 -8.97 -0.80
N GLU A 233 -1.68 -7.82 -0.13
CA GLU A 233 -2.83 -6.99 0.21
C GLU A 233 -3.39 -6.31 -1.06
N LEU A 234 -4.53 -6.77 -1.56
CA LEU A 234 -5.21 -6.25 -2.75
C LEU A 234 -6.14 -5.07 -2.42
N GLY A 235 -6.62 -4.99 -1.18
CA GLY A 235 -7.68 -4.08 -0.79
C GLY A 235 -9.01 -4.39 -1.51
N ARG A 236 -10.03 -3.56 -1.27
CA ARG A 236 -11.37 -3.75 -1.86
C ARG A 236 -11.36 -3.61 -3.38
N ILE A 237 -10.60 -2.64 -3.89
CA ILE A 237 -10.49 -2.37 -5.34
C ILE A 237 -9.74 -3.52 -6.02
N GLY A 238 -8.61 -3.96 -5.47
CA GLY A 238 -7.85 -5.07 -6.04
C GLY A 238 -8.63 -6.36 -6.04
N ARG A 239 -9.33 -6.71 -4.95
CA ARG A 239 -10.22 -7.88 -4.89
C ARG A 239 -11.29 -7.83 -5.99
N ARG A 240 -11.95 -6.68 -6.16
CA ARG A 240 -12.96 -6.48 -7.22
C ARG A 240 -12.36 -6.64 -8.62
N ASN A 241 -11.18 -6.07 -8.87
CA ASN A 241 -10.51 -6.14 -10.17
C ASN A 241 -10.01 -7.55 -10.49
N MET A 242 -9.42 -8.25 -9.51
CA MET A 242 -9.01 -9.65 -9.62
C MET A 242 -10.19 -10.55 -9.98
N ASN A 243 -11.28 -10.46 -9.20
CA ASN A 243 -12.47 -11.26 -9.42
C ASN A 243 -13.06 -11.06 -10.82
N ARG A 244 -13.14 -9.81 -11.28
CA ARG A 244 -13.63 -9.50 -12.63
C ARG A 244 -12.72 -9.99 -13.73
N ARG A 245 -11.40 -9.90 -13.54
CA ARG A 245 -10.44 -10.25 -14.59
C ARG A 245 -10.27 -11.76 -14.75
N LEU A 246 -10.37 -12.48 -13.64
CA LEU A 246 -10.17 -13.93 -13.55
C LEU A 246 -11.48 -14.72 -13.41
N ASN A 247 -12.64 -14.05 -13.48
CA ASN A 247 -13.97 -14.63 -13.27
C ASN A 247 -14.09 -15.45 -11.97
N LEU A 248 -13.63 -14.85 -10.86
CA LEU A 248 -13.70 -15.45 -9.52
C LEU A 248 -14.86 -14.87 -8.72
N ASP A 249 -15.54 -15.72 -7.95
CA ASP A 249 -16.58 -15.34 -7.01
C ASP A 249 -16.06 -15.43 -5.56
N ILE A 250 -15.20 -14.48 -5.19
CA ILE A 250 -14.61 -14.39 -3.85
C ILE A 250 -15.20 -13.14 -3.15
N PRO A 251 -15.66 -13.24 -1.89
CA PRO A 251 -16.25 -12.11 -1.19
C PRO A 251 -15.35 -10.86 -1.17
N PRO A 252 -15.90 -9.65 -1.33
CA PRO A 252 -15.13 -8.40 -1.37
C PRO A 252 -14.44 -8.06 -0.05
N ASN A 253 -14.83 -8.71 1.05
CA ASN A 253 -14.22 -8.56 2.37
C ASN A 253 -12.83 -9.22 2.44
N ASN A 254 -12.53 -10.17 1.55
CA ASN A 254 -11.21 -10.79 1.49
C ASN A 254 -10.23 -9.86 0.76
N THR A 255 -9.54 -9.01 1.52
CA THR A 255 -8.61 -8.00 1.00
C THR A 255 -7.23 -8.54 0.67
N PHE A 256 -6.90 -9.78 1.05
CA PHE A 256 -5.63 -10.42 0.75
C PHE A 256 -5.73 -11.42 -0.40
N LEU A 257 -4.64 -11.59 -1.13
CA LEU A 257 -4.47 -12.59 -2.18
C LEU A 257 -4.57 -14.00 -1.58
N LEU A 258 -5.37 -14.86 -2.21
CA LEU A 258 -5.59 -16.24 -1.83
C LEU A 258 -4.84 -17.18 -2.78
N PRO A 259 -4.53 -18.44 -2.37
CA PRO A 259 -3.92 -19.43 -3.27
C PRO A 259 -4.71 -19.59 -4.57
N ARG A 260 -6.05 -19.62 -4.47
CA ARG A 260 -6.96 -19.72 -5.63
C ARG A 260 -6.79 -18.58 -6.63
N ASP A 261 -6.49 -17.36 -6.18
CA ASP A 261 -6.26 -16.22 -7.07
C ASP A 261 -5.00 -16.43 -7.91
N ILE A 262 -3.95 -16.97 -7.30
CA ILE A 262 -2.65 -17.21 -7.94
C ILE A 262 -2.75 -18.32 -8.97
N LEU A 263 -3.47 -19.40 -8.63
CA LEU A 263 -3.71 -20.51 -9.55
C LEU A 263 -4.54 -20.06 -10.76
N ALA A 264 -5.65 -19.35 -10.52
CA ALA A 264 -6.47 -18.79 -11.60
C ALA A 264 -5.69 -17.79 -12.47
N ALA A 265 -4.83 -16.98 -11.84
CA ALA A 265 -3.95 -16.06 -12.56
C ALA A 265 -2.94 -16.79 -13.45
N ALA A 266 -2.39 -17.91 -12.98
CA ALA A 266 -1.46 -18.75 -13.73
C ALA A 266 -2.17 -19.48 -14.88
N ASP A 267 -3.37 -20.02 -14.66
CA ASP A 267 -4.17 -20.65 -15.71
C ASP A 267 -4.54 -19.65 -16.82
N HIS A 268 -4.96 -18.45 -16.45
CA HIS A 268 -5.26 -17.41 -17.44
C HIS A 268 -3.99 -17.01 -18.23
N LEU A 269 -2.82 -17.00 -17.59
CA LEU A 269 -1.54 -16.78 -18.28
C LEU A 269 -1.22 -17.89 -19.29
N ILE A 270 -1.46 -19.14 -18.92
CA ILE A 270 -1.31 -20.30 -19.80
C ILE A 270 -2.28 -20.19 -20.98
N GLY A 271 -3.55 -19.86 -20.73
CA GLY A 271 -4.56 -19.66 -21.77
C GLY A 271 -4.12 -18.60 -22.80
N LEU A 272 -3.59 -17.46 -22.33
CA LEU A 272 -3.05 -16.43 -23.23
C LEU A 272 -1.90 -16.92 -24.10
N LYS A 273 -1.02 -17.78 -23.56
CA LYS A 273 0.05 -18.41 -24.33
C LYS A 273 -0.50 -19.31 -25.45
N PHE A 274 -1.65 -19.94 -25.23
CA PHE A 274 -2.37 -20.71 -26.25
C PHE A 274 -3.26 -19.85 -27.17
N GLY A 275 -3.19 -18.52 -27.05
CA GLY A 275 -3.99 -17.60 -27.86
C GLY A 275 -5.43 -17.39 -27.36
N MET A 276 -5.74 -17.84 -26.14
CA MET A 276 -7.05 -17.66 -25.51
C MET A 276 -7.07 -16.38 -24.66
N GLY A 277 -8.01 -15.48 -24.96
CA GLY A 277 -8.23 -14.25 -24.20
C GLY A 277 -7.51 -13.02 -24.77
N THR A 278 -7.60 -11.90 -24.06
CA THR A 278 -7.07 -10.59 -24.49
C THR A 278 -5.99 -10.09 -23.54
N LEU A 279 -5.02 -9.35 -24.09
CA LEU A 279 -4.03 -8.61 -23.31
C LEU A 279 -4.62 -7.32 -22.74
N ASP A 280 -4.02 -6.82 -21.66
CA ASP A 280 -4.48 -5.63 -20.95
C ASP A 280 -3.71 -4.37 -21.38
N ASP A 281 -4.44 -3.30 -21.68
CA ASP A 281 -3.85 -1.97 -21.84
C ASP A 281 -3.68 -1.29 -20.49
N MET A 282 -2.45 -1.33 -19.97
CA MET A 282 -2.12 -0.72 -18.67
C MET A 282 -2.22 0.81 -18.67
N ASN A 283 -2.19 1.47 -19.82
CA ASN A 283 -2.23 2.94 -19.91
C ASN A 283 -3.66 3.48 -19.90
N HIS A 284 -4.65 2.66 -20.21
CA HIS A 284 -6.04 3.06 -20.13
C HIS A 284 -6.44 3.49 -18.71
N LEU A 285 -7.09 4.65 -18.57
CA LEU A 285 -7.51 5.20 -17.27
C LEU A 285 -8.43 4.30 -16.43
N LYS A 286 -9.11 3.30 -17.01
CA LYS A 286 -9.90 2.31 -16.27
C LYS A 286 -9.02 1.44 -15.35
N ASN A 287 -7.76 1.29 -15.74
CA ASN A 287 -6.74 0.52 -15.04
C ASN A 287 -5.85 1.42 -14.17
N LYS A 288 -6.18 2.72 -14.06
CA LYS A 288 -5.51 3.68 -13.19
C LYS A 288 -6.46 4.06 -12.05
N ARG A 289 -5.88 4.44 -10.92
CA ARG A 289 -6.59 5.04 -9.79
C ARG A 289 -5.95 6.38 -9.45
N ILE A 290 -6.76 7.28 -8.91
CA ILE A 290 -6.30 8.56 -8.40
C ILE A 290 -6.18 8.45 -6.88
N ARG A 291 -5.02 8.79 -6.35
CA ARG A 291 -4.80 9.03 -4.93
C ARG A 291 -4.89 10.53 -4.67
N SER A 292 -5.92 10.91 -3.94
CA SER A 292 -6.13 12.30 -3.53
C SER A 292 -5.29 12.65 -2.30
N VAL A 293 -5.24 13.93 -1.95
CA VAL A 293 -4.68 14.40 -0.67
C VAL A 293 -5.23 13.60 0.53
N ALA A 294 -6.50 13.22 0.50
CA ALA A 294 -7.09 12.45 1.58
C ALA A 294 -6.53 11.02 1.67
N ASP A 295 -6.21 10.36 0.54
CA ASP A 295 -5.57 9.03 0.54
C ASP A 295 -4.13 9.14 1.07
N LEU A 296 -3.41 10.17 0.61
CA LEU A 296 -2.01 10.37 0.96
C LEU A 296 -1.84 10.69 2.45
N LEU A 297 -2.68 11.57 3.00
CA LEU A 297 -2.67 11.87 4.43
C LEU A 297 -3.10 10.67 5.27
N GLN A 298 -4.07 9.87 4.80
CA GLN A 298 -4.47 8.64 5.48
C GLN A 298 -3.33 7.63 5.58
N ASP A 299 -2.56 7.44 4.51
CA ASP A 299 -1.36 6.59 4.54
C ASP A 299 -0.31 7.11 5.54
N GLN A 300 -0.04 8.42 5.52
CA GLN A 300 0.92 9.01 6.44
C GLN A 300 0.47 8.85 7.89
N PHE A 301 -0.83 8.99 8.16
CA PHE A 301 -1.40 8.76 9.47
C PHE A 301 -1.23 7.29 9.91
N GLY A 302 -1.56 6.32 9.05
CA GLY A 302 -1.33 4.90 9.33
C GLY A 302 0.14 4.59 9.63
N LEU A 303 1.09 5.14 8.85
CA LEU A 303 2.52 5.02 9.12
C LEU A 303 2.92 5.63 10.47
N SER A 304 2.33 6.77 10.83
CA SER A 304 2.58 7.43 12.12
C SER A 304 2.06 6.62 13.30
N LEU A 305 0.91 5.95 13.15
CA LEU A 305 0.34 5.07 14.16
C LEU A 305 1.21 3.83 14.39
N VAL A 306 1.78 3.25 13.34
CA VAL A 306 2.75 2.14 13.48
C VAL A 306 4.01 2.60 14.23
N ARG A 307 4.48 3.84 14.00
CA ARG A 307 5.59 4.41 14.77
C ARG A 307 5.20 4.63 16.23
N LEU A 308 4.00 5.16 16.47
CA LEU A 308 3.46 5.36 17.81
C LEU A 308 3.33 4.03 18.56
N GLU A 309 2.84 2.97 17.91
CA GLU A 309 2.76 1.62 18.48
C GLU A 309 4.13 1.16 19.00
N ASN A 310 5.19 1.35 18.20
CA ASN A 310 6.54 0.97 18.61
C ASN A 310 7.07 1.82 19.78
N VAL A 311 6.74 3.11 19.82
CA VAL A 311 7.09 3.99 20.96
C VAL A 311 6.38 3.52 22.22
N VAL A 312 5.07 3.30 22.17
CA VAL A 312 4.27 2.82 23.31
C VAL A 312 4.80 1.48 23.83
N ARG A 313 5.04 0.51 22.93
CA ARG A 313 5.62 -0.79 23.30
C ARG A 313 6.98 -0.64 23.98
N GLY A 314 7.86 0.21 23.44
CA GLY A 314 9.17 0.48 24.02
C GLY A 314 9.07 1.12 25.42
N THR A 315 8.17 2.09 25.60
CA THR A 315 7.96 2.78 26.88
C THR A 315 7.37 1.84 27.94
N ILE A 316 6.43 0.96 27.59
CA ILE A 316 5.89 -0.06 28.50
C ILE A 316 7.02 -0.99 28.99
N CYS A 317 7.80 -1.55 28.06
CA CYS A 317 8.93 -2.41 28.42
C CYS A 317 9.96 -1.69 29.30
N GLY A 318 10.22 -0.41 29.04
CA GLY A 318 11.10 0.42 29.86
C GLY A 318 10.54 0.66 31.27
N ALA A 319 9.26 1.03 31.37
CA ALA A 319 8.59 1.28 32.65
C ALA A 319 8.63 0.04 33.57
N ILE A 320 8.39 -1.14 33.00
CA ILE A 320 8.39 -2.41 33.74
C ILE A 320 9.79 -2.77 34.24
N ARG A 321 10.82 -2.63 33.39
CA ARG A 321 12.23 -2.83 33.79
C ARG A 321 12.65 -1.95 34.96
N HIS A 322 12.11 -0.73 35.04
CA HIS A 322 12.43 0.24 36.08
C HIS A 322 11.39 0.30 37.22
N LYS A 323 10.40 -0.61 37.24
CA LYS A 323 9.31 -0.66 38.26
C LYS A 323 8.55 0.67 38.39
N LEU A 324 8.38 1.39 37.29
CA LEU A 324 7.57 2.61 37.23
C LEU A 324 6.14 2.26 36.86
N ILE A 325 5.16 2.97 37.43
CA ILE A 325 3.75 2.85 37.04
C ILE A 325 3.53 3.74 35.81
N PRO A 326 3.31 3.18 34.61
CA PRO A 326 3.06 4.00 33.44
C PRO A 326 1.67 4.62 33.51
N THR A 327 1.52 5.84 32.99
CA THR A 327 0.22 6.47 32.74
C THR A 327 -0.02 6.59 31.25
N PRO A 328 -1.27 6.57 30.76
CA PRO A 328 -1.55 6.73 29.33
C PRO A 328 -0.88 7.97 28.70
N GLN A 329 -0.85 9.09 29.44
CA GLN A 329 -0.18 10.33 29.01
C GLN A 329 1.34 10.18 28.84
N ASN A 330 2.01 9.37 29.65
CA ASN A 330 3.45 9.14 29.54
C ASN A 330 3.80 8.13 28.43
N LEU A 331 2.84 7.29 28.03
CA LEU A 331 3.04 6.27 26.99
C LEU A 331 2.94 6.84 25.57
N VAL A 332 2.05 7.81 25.36
CA VAL A 332 1.81 8.41 24.05
C VAL A 332 2.50 9.75 23.93
N THR A 333 3.24 9.92 22.84
CA THR A 333 3.90 11.18 22.49
C THR A 333 3.34 11.69 21.16
N SER A 334 3.29 13.00 20.99
CA SER A 334 2.83 13.64 19.74
C SER A 334 3.88 13.57 18.61
N THR A 335 5.14 13.32 18.97
CA THR A 335 6.29 13.35 18.05
C THR A 335 6.13 12.46 16.81
N PRO A 336 5.68 11.19 16.89
CA PRO A 336 5.55 10.32 15.72
C PRO A 336 4.61 10.88 14.65
N LEU A 337 3.50 11.49 15.07
CA LEU A 337 2.51 12.05 14.16
C LEU A 337 2.98 13.39 13.59
N THR A 338 3.41 14.31 14.45
CA THR A 338 3.86 15.65 14.03
C THR A 338 5.03 15.55 13.05
N THR A 339 6.06 14.76 13.37
CA THR A 339 7.24 14.59 12.49
C THR A 339 6.89 13.92 11.16
N THR A 340 5.89 13.03 11.15
CA THR A 340 5.47 12.37 9.90
C THR A 340 4.78 13.36 8.96
N TYR A 341 3.91 14.23 9.47
CA TYR A 341 3.29 15.26 8.65
C TYR A 341 4.26 16.37 8.25
N GLU A 342 5.15 16.81 9.13
CA GLU A 342 6.21 17.75 8.76
C GLU A 342 7.09 17.20 7.65
N SER A 343 7.48 15.92 7.75
CA SER A 343 8.25 15.23 6.71
C SER A 343 7.46 15.12 5.40
N PHE A 344 6.19 14.74 5.47
CA PHE A 344 5.32 14.65 4.28
C PHE A 344 5.19 16.01 3.60
N PHE A 345 4.76 17.04 4.32
CA PHE A 345 4.55 18.35 3.72
C PHE A 345 5.85 19.00 3.29
N GLY A 346 6.97 18.75 3.97
CA GLY A 346 8.28 19.31 3.65
C GLY A 346 9.00 18.63 2.49
N LEU A 347 8.99 17.29 2.44
CA LEU A 347 9.86 16.49 1.56
C LEU A 347 9.10 15.69 0.50
N HIS A 348 7.79 15.47 0.65
CA HIS A 348 7.06 14.63 -0.29
C HIS A 348 6.95 15.30 -1.67
N PRO A 349 7.27 14.61 -2.78
CA PRO A 349 7.27 15.21 -4.12
C PRO A 349 5.92 15.79 -4.58
N LEU A 350 4.82 15.30 -4.00
CA LEU A 350 3.47 15.77 -4.30
C LEU A 350 3.04 16.95 -3.43
N SER A 351 3.77 17.28 -2.35
CA SER A 351 3.55 18.47 -1.53
C SER A 351 4.39 19.61 -2.09
N GLN A 352 3.75 20.49 -2.86
CA GLN A 352 4.41 21.57 -3.57
C GLN A 352 4.10 22.91 -2.93
N VAL A 353 5.01 23.87 -3.06
CA VAL A 353 4.72 25.26 -2.69
C VAL A 353 3.65 25.79 -3.64
N LEU A 354 2.62 26.42 -3.10
CA LEU A 354 1.54 26.97 -3.91
C LEU A 354 2.07 28.03 -4.88
N ASP A 355 1.72 27.88 -6.15
CA ASP A 355 2.01 28.88 -7.17
C ASP A 355 1.03 30.04 -7.00
N ARG A 356 1.54 31.19 -6.55
CA ARG A 356 0.73 32.39 -6.27
C ARG A 356 0.87 33.47 -7.36
N THR A 357 1.36 33.13 -8.55
CA THR A 357 1.60 34.11 -9.63
C THR A 357 0.32 34.84 -10.02
N ASN A 358 -0.80 34.12 -10.21
CA ASN A 358 -2.11 34.71 -10.47
C ASN A 358 -3.24 33.74 -10.06
N PRO A 359 -4.50 34.16 -10.03
CA PRO A 359 -5.61 33.29 -9.63
C PRO A 359 -5.76 32.04 -10.50
N LEU A 360 -5.46 32.13 -11.81
CA LEU A 360 -5.53 30.99 -12.72
C LEU A 360 -4.48 29.93 -12.37
N THR A 361 -3.23 30.32 -12.09
CA THR A 361 -2.17 29.37 -11.72
C THR A 361 -2.50 28.64 -10.42
N GLN A 362 -3.11 29.32 -9.44
CA GLN A 362 -3.57 28.71 -8.19
C GLN A 362 -4.63 27.62 -8.45
N ILE A 363 -5.64 27.95 -9.27
CA ILE A 363 -6.73 27.02 -9.61
C ILE A 363 -6.19 25.82 -10.39
N VAL A 364 -5.31 26.05 -11.38
CA VAL A 364 -4.71 24.98 -12.19
C VAL A 364 -3.85 24.08 -11.30
N HIS A 365 -3.05 24.64 -10.39
CA HIS A 365 -2.20 23.86 -9.48
C HIS A 365 -3.04 22.90 -8.62
N GLY A 366 -4.17 23.35 -8.06
CA GLY A 366 -5.06 22.48 -7.28
C GLY A 366 -5.75 21.38 -8.09
N ARG A 367 -5.75 21.50 -9.42
CA ARG A 367 -6.33 20.53 -10.35
C ARG A 367 -5.28 19.62 -11.01
N LYS A 368 -4.01 19.74 -10.63
CA LYS A 368 -2.94 18.90 -11.17
C LYS A 368 -3.06 17.46 -10.72
N LEU A 369 -2.64 16.58 -11.63
CA LEU A 369 -2.47 15.15 -11.50
C LEU A 369 -1.03 14.79 -11.84
N SER A 370 -0.42 13.89 -11.08
CA SER A 370 0.96 13.46 -11.28
C SER A 370 1.09 11.95 -11.28
N TYR A 371 1.77 11.41 -12.29
CA TYR A 371 2.23 10.02 -12.31
C TYR A 371 3.49 9.80 -11.45
N LEU A 372 4.09 10.89 -10.95
CA LEU A 372 5.31 10.85 -10.16
C LEU A 372 5.04 10.56 -8.67
N GLY A 373 6.11 10.32 -7.91
CA GLY A 373 6.04 10.11 -6.46
C GLY A 373 6.08 8.63 -6.06
N PRO A 374 6.00 8.35 -4.75
CA PRO A 374 6.07 6.98 -4.22
C PRO A 374 5.02 6.05 -4.86
N GLY A 375 5.41 4.84 -5.24
CA GLY A 375 4.55 3.88 -5.94
C GLY A 375 4.24 4.21 -7.42
N GLY A 376 4.61 5.40 -7.87
CA GLY A 376 4.43 5.88 -9.23
C GLY A 376 5.67 5.69 -10.12
N LEU A 377 5.84 6.61 -11.06
CA LEU A 377 6.92 6.62 -12.02
C LEU A 377 7.96 7.67 -11.67
N THR A 378 9.12 7.58 -12.33
CA THR A 378 10.11 8.65 -12.30
C THR A 378 10.27 9.21 -13.71
N GLY A 379 10.59 10.50 -13.83
CA GLY A 379 10.81 11.12 -15.13
C GLY A 379 11.84 10.37 -15.98
N ARG A 380 12.89 9.81 -15.37
CA ARG A 380 13.93 9.08 -16.10
C ARG A 380 13.51 7.68 -16.56
N THR A 381 12.60 7.02 -15.83
CA THR A 381 12.21 5.63 -16.11
C THR A 381 10.89 5.50 -16.88
N ALA A 382 10.14 6.58 -17.03
CA ALA A 382 8.88 6.57 -17.75
C ALA A 382 9.11 6.37 -19.26
N SER A 383 8.46 5.36 -19.83
CA SER A 383 8.52 5.05 -21.25
C SER A 383 7.70 6.03 -22.09
N PHE A 384 8.01 6.09 -23.39
CA PHE A 384 7.27 6.91 -24.35
C PHE A 384 5.75 6.63 -24.33
N ARG A 385 5.36 5.35 -24.29
CA ARG A 385 3.94 4.94 -24.28
C ARG A 385 3.13 5.49 -23.12
N ILE A 386 3.76 5.75 -21.97
CA ILE A 386 3.09 6.29 -20.79
C ILE A 386 2.90 7.81 -20.92
N ARG A 387 3.84 8.49 -21.59
CA ARG A 387 3.80 9.94 -21.79
C ARG A 387 2.82 10.35 -22.89
N ASP A 388 2.43 9.40 -23.73
CA ASP A 388 1.55 9.63 -24.85
C ASP A 388 0.10 9.91 -24.43
N ILE A 389 -0.64 10.59 -25.30
CA ILE A 389 -2.03 10.96 -25.06
C ILE A 389 -2.91 9.75 -25.41
N HIS A 390 -3.35 9.04 -24.38
CA HIS A 390 -4.23 7.90 -24.56
C HIS A 390 -5.69 8.36 -24.84
N PRO A 391 -6.47 7.71 -25.75
CA PRO A 391 -7.85 8.09 -26.06
C PRO A 391 -8.79 8.20 -24.84
N SER A 392 -8.60 7.33 -23.85
CA SER A 392 -9.32 7.39 -22.56
C SER A 392 -9.17 8.71 -21.79
N HIS A 393 -8.18 9.55 -22.10
CA HIS A 393 -8.01 10.90 -21.51
C HIS A 393 -9.14 11.86 -21.91
N TYR A 394 -9.85 11.60 -23.01
CA TYR A 394 -10.92 12.45 -23.51
C TYR A 394 -11.94 12.79 -22.41
N GLY A 395 -12.14 14.09 -22.17
CA GLY A 395 -13.04 14.63 -21.15
C GLY A 395 -12.61 14.39 -19.69
N ARG A 396 -11.44 13.81 -19.44
CA ARG A 396 -10.94 13.44 -18.10
C ARG A 396 -9.65 14.17 -17.74
N ILE A 397 -8.65 14.12 -18.61
CA ILE A 397 -7.35 14.77 -18.45
C ILE A 397 -7.13 15.69 -19.65
N CYS A 398 -6.64 16.89 -19.41
CA CYS A 398 -6.30 17.83 -20.48
C CYS A 398 -5.14 17.26 -21.31
N PRO A 399 -5.29 17.09 -22.64
CA PRO A 399 -4.22 16.58 -23.49
C PRO A 399 -3.14 17.63 -23.80
N ILE A 400 -3.43 18.91 -23.53
CA ILE A 400 -2.58 20.05 -23.90
C ILE A 400 -1.76 20.53 -22.70
N ASP A 401 -2.39 20.65 -21.53
CA ASP A 401 -1.75 21.18 -20.32
C ASP A 401 -0.91 20.09 -19.64
N THR A 402 0.38 20.07 -19.99
CA THR A 402 1.41 19.23 -19.38
C THR A 402 2.67 20.04 -19.12
N SER A 403 3.48 19.60 -18.15
CA SER A 403 4.83 20.15 -17.97
C SER A 403 5.70 19.89 -19.20
N GLU A 404 6.66 20.77 -19.48
CA GLU A 404 7.69 20.57 -20.51
C GLU A 404 8.89 19.78 -19.98
N GLY A 405 9.79 19.37 -20.88
CA GLY A 405 11.05 18.70 -20.54
C GLY A 405 10.86 17.27 -20.00
N ILE A 406 11.63 16.90 -18.99
CA ILE A 406 11.69 15.50 -18.49
C ILE A 406 10.35 15.01 -17.91
N ASN A 407 9.44 15.90 -17.54
CA ASN A 407 8.15 15.56 -16.93
C ASN A 407 6.97 15.60 -17.92
N VAL A 408 7.23 15.78 -19.22
CA VAL A 408 6.18 15.79 -20.25
C VAL A 408 5.33 14.51 -20.25
N GLY A 409 4.02 14.67 -20.24
CA GLY A 409 3.04 13.58 -20.16
C GLY A 409 2.92 12.93 -18.77
N LEU A 410 3.74 13.32 -17.79
CA LEU A 410 3.73 12.75 -16.43
C LEU A 410 3.02 13.64 -15.42
N ILE A 411 2.87 14.92 -15.72
CA ILE A 411 2.09 15.87 -14.93
C ILE A 411 1.11 16.52 -15.87
N GLY A 412 -0.17 16.44 -15.55
CA GLY A 412 -1.23 17.08 -16.34
C GLY A 412 -2.33 17.63 -15.44
N SER A 413 -3.34 18.22 -16.06
CA SER A 413 -4.47 18.82 -15.34
C SER A 413 -5.79 18.09 -15.62
N LEU A 414 -6.67 18.08 -14.62
CA LEU A 414 -8.03 17.58 -14.79
C LEU A 414 -8.80 18.43 -15.83
N ALA A 415 -9.52 17.75 -16.73
CA ALA A 415 -10.43 18.42 -17.66
C ALA A 415 -11.58 19.12 -16.90
N ILE A 416 -12.19 20.14 -17.51
CA ILE A 416 -13.12 21.07 -16.85
C ILE A 416 -14.25 20.34 -16.10
N HIS A 417 -14.93 19.40 -16.76
CA HIS A 417 -16.04 18.64 -16.19
C HIS A 417 -15.65 17.28 -15.60
N ALA A 418 -14.35 16.98 -15.52
CA ALA A 418 -13.90 15.73 -14.95
C ALA A 418 -14.25 15.66 -13.46
N ARG A 419 -14.75 14.50 -13.03
CA ARG A 419 -15.02 14.18 -11.63
C ARG A 419 -14.30 12.89 -11.27
N MET A 420 -13.83 12.81 -10.02
CA MET A 420 -13.28 11.57 -9.48
C MET A 420 -14.43 10.67 -9.05
N GLY A 421 -14.42 9.42 -9.50
CA GLY A 421 -15.35 8.40 -9.01
C GLY A 421 -15.06 8.04 -7.56
N TYR A 422 -16.10 7.66 -6.82
CA TYR A 422 -16.01 7.24 -5.42
C TYR A 422 -15.70 5.75 -5.27
#